data_AF-A0A0C5FQA1-F1
#
_entry.id   AF-A0A0C5FQA1-F1
#
_cell.length_a   1.000
_cell.length_b   1.000
_cell.length_c   1.000
_cell.angle_alpha   90.00
_cell.angle_beta   90.00
_cell.angle_gamma   90.00
#
_symmetry.space_group_name_H-M   'P 1'
#
loop_
_entity.id
_entity.type
_entity.pdbx_description
1 polymer ?
#
loop_
_entity_poly.entity_id
_entity_poly.type
_entity_poly.pdbx_seq_one_letter_code
_entity_poly.pdbx_strand_id
1 'polypeptide(L)'
;MRPDTPADHVDHTAEAARLERTAGLYPEDAEALLLRAAAHLELAGDRPAATRLYDRLLAEPAALDNPALVRALKASNLWEYGHEAEARAIIEGVRTASPRDPAPWVIVAEALEAHDELEAAHETFTEGARLLLTDVPEPPRATRPLLIGRHRVRRMLGAPHDTWDTLADTLHSMPVSLDELHDPKRVWSLGSDNPAELAAEISRLRAELGAYREALSRPFPVAMLHWPADELAELVTAYPELSAEYPSHEEHLATIETALRELASSGTPNLGVVTGTVPSYEAFAASEGTTPTDTTLLPQYATALAARGRAVTWPPERGAGCWCGSGRVYGECHGAMPSDAPAGGAA
;
A
#
# COMPACT_ATOMS: atom_id res chain seq x y z
N MET A 1 6.80 30.79 7.72
CA MET A 1 5.69 30.80 6.75
C MET A 1 6.29 30.45 5.39
N ARG A 2 6.33 29.16 5.06
CA ARG A 2 6.84 28.68 3.78
C ARG A 2 5.72 28.90 2.76
N PRO A 3 5.97 29.53 1.61
CA PRO A 3 4.93 29.69 0.60
C PRO A 3 4.61 28.31 0.03
N ASP A 4 3.35 27.89 0.23
CA ASP A 4 2.76 26.73 -0.43
C ASP A 4 2.92 26.92 -1.94
N THR A 5 3.83 26.16 -2.54
CA THR A 5 3.92 26.07 -3.99
C THR A 5 2.74 25.20 -4.44
N PRO A 6 1.82 25.70 -5.29
CA PRO A 6 0.70 24.90 -5.76
C PRO A 6 1.26 23.69 -6.51
N ALA A 7 0.72 22.51 -6.24
CA ALA A 7 1.06 21.26 -6.95
C ALA A 7 0.50 21.22 -8.38
N ASP A 8 0.48 22.36 -9.08
CA ASP A 8 -0.02 22.46 -10.45
C ASP A 8 1.16 22.43 -11.42
N HIS A 9 1.23 21.30 -12.13
CA HIS A 9 2.11 20.92 -13.25
C HIS A 9 3.46 20.28 -12.86
N VAL A 10 3.38 19.05 -12.33
CA VAL A 10 4.49 18.10 -12.49
C VAL A 10 4.70 17.86 -13.98
N ASP A 11 5.90 18.13 -14.49
CA ASP A 11 6.30 17.70 -15.82
C ASP A 11 6.51 16.18 -15.79
N HIS A 12 5.46 15.44 -16.13
CA HIS A 12 5.44 13.99 -16.06
C HIS A 12 6.48 13.35 -17.00
N THR A 13 6.75 13.94 -18.15
CA THR A 13 7.78 13.46 -19.08
C THR A 13 9.18 13.62 -18.49
N ALA A 14 9.47 14.78 -17.89
CA ALA A 14 10.75 15.02 -17.23
C ALA A 14 10.95 14.11 -16.01
N GLU A 15 9.90 13.87 -15.23
CA GLU A 15 9.96 13.00 -14.05
C GLU A 15 10.15 11.53 -14.44
N ALA A 16 9.47 11.04 -15.48
CA ALA A 16 9.71 9.70 -16.03
C ALA A 16 11.18 9.51 -16.43
N ALA A 17 11.73 10.46 -17.19
CA ALA A 17 13.13 10.39 -17.62
C ALA A 17 14.12 10.45 -16.44
N ARG A 18 13.79 11.18 -15.37
CA ARG A 18 14.59 11.20 -14.12
C ARG A 18 14.54 9.84 -13.41
N LEU A 19 13.37 9.22 -13.32
CA LEU A 19 13.21 7.91 -12.69
C LEU A 19 13.94 6.82 -13.48
N GLU A 20 13.89 6.83 -14.81
CA GLU A 20 14.64 5.89 -15.65
C GLU A 20 16.16 6.01 -15.47
N ARG A 21 16.69 7.23 -15.36
CA ARG A 21 18.11 7.45 -15.04
C ARG A 21 18.46 6.91 -13.66
N THR A 22 17.60 7.16 -12.68
CA THR A 22 17.78 6.66 -11.31
C THR A 22 17.77 5.12 -11.29
N ALA A 23 16.88 4.48 -12.05
CA ALA A 23 16.83 3.02 -12.17
C ALA A 23 18.12 2.42 -12.76
N GLY A 24 18.83 3.17 -13.60
CA GLY A 24 20.14 2.76 -14.11
C GLY A 24 21.27 2.89 -13.07
N LEU A 25 21.09 3.71 -12.04
CA LEU A 25 22.06 3.89 -10.95
C LEU A 25 21.83 2.91 -9.79
N TYR A 26 20.59 2.47 -9.59
CA TYR A 26 20.17 1.57 -8.51
C TYR A 26 19.40 0.37 -9.08
N PRO A 27 20.11 -0.65 -9.62
CA PRO A 27 19.48 -1.83 -10.23
C PRO A 27 18.54 -2.60 -9.29
N GLU A 28 18.82 -2.59 -7.99
CA GLU A 28 18.01 -3.20 -6.94
C GLU A 28 16.61 -2.57 -6.82
N ASP A 29 16.49 -1.29 -7.14
CA ASP A 29 15.22 -0.53 -7.09
C ASP A 29 14.60 -0.39 -8.50
N ALA A 30 15.18 -1.02 -9.52
CA ALA A 30 14.83 -0.77 -10.91
C ALA A 30 13.37 -1.10 -11.23
N GLU A 31 12.79 -2.17 -10.66
CA GLU A 31 11.38 -2.52 -10.86
C GLU A 31 10.46 -1.37 -10.40
N ALA A 32 10.58 -0.95 -9.14
CA ALA A 32 9.75 0.10 -8.57
C ALA A 32 9.92 1.44 -9.31
N LEU A 33 11.16 1.80 -9.65
CA LEU A 33 11.47 3.05 -10.35
C LEU A 33 10.92 3.05 -11.78
N LEU A 34 11.04 1.94 -12.52
CA LEU A 34 10.53 1.83 -13.89
C LEU A 34 9.00 1.74 -13.94
N LEU A 35 8.36 1.08 -12.98
CA LEU A 35 6.89 1.08 -12.86
C LEU A 35 6.36 2.50 -12.60
N ARG A 36 7.04 3.26 -11.73
CA ARG A 36 6.69 4.67 -11.48
C ARG A 36 6.93 5.53 -12.72
N ALA A 37 8.04 5.32 -13.44
CA ALA A 37 8.31 6.03 -14.69
C ALA A 37 7.22 5.75 -15.74
N ALA A 38 6.79 4.50 -15.88
CA ALA A 38 5.68 4.12 -16.77
C ALA A 38 4.38 4.84 -16.40
N ALA A 39 4.03 4.88 -15.11
CA ALA A 39 2.86 5.63 -14.64
C ALA A 39 2.93 7.14 -14.96
N HIS A 40 4.11 7.75 -14.91
CA HIS A 40 4.27 9.14 -15.35
C HIS A 40 4.08 9.29 -16.88
N LEU A 41 4.59 8.36 -17.69
CA LEU A 41 4.38 8.37 -19.14
C LEU A 41 2.92 8.18 -19.51
N GLU A 42 2.19 7.33 -18.78
CA GLU A 42 0.75 7.17 -18.89
C GLU A 42 -0.01 8.47 -18.62
N LEU A 43 0.31 9.16 -17.53
CA LEU A 43 -0.28 10.45 -17.18
C LEU A 43 0.08 11.55 -18.21
N ALA A 44 1.25 11.45 -18.85
CA ALA A 44 1.66 12.32 -19.95
C ALA A 44 1.00 11.98 -21.30
N GLY A 45 0.29 10.85 -21.39
CA GLY A 45 -0.31 10.34 -22.62
C GLY A 45 0.66 9.61 -23.57
N ASP A 46 1.93 9.43 -23.21
CA ASP A 46 2.90 8.65 -24.00
C ASP A 46 2.78 7.15 -23.66
N ARG A 47 1.60 6.60 -23.98
CA ARG A 47 1.26 5.19 -23.78
C ARG A 47 2.26 4.23 -24.45
N PRO A 48 2.75 4.48 -25.69
CA PRO A 48 3.76 3.62 -26.29
C PRO A 48 5.09 3.62 -25.54
N ALA A 49 5.51 4.74 -24.92
CA ALA A 49 6.70 4.76 -24.09
C ALA A 49 6.52 3.97 -22.80
N ALA A 50 5.36 4.08 -22.14
CA ALA A 50 5.03 3.24 -20.99
C ALA A 50 5.10 1.74 -21.33
N THR A 51 4.53 1.32 -22.48
CA THR A 51 4.62 -0.06 -22.97
C THR A 51 6.05 -0.55 -23.11
N ARG A 52 6.98 0.28 -23.63
CA ARG A 52 8.40 -0.10 -23.74
C ARG A 52 9.05 -0.35 -22.38
N LEU A 53 8.65 0.37 -21.33
CA LEU A 53 9.16 0.12 -19.98
C LEU A 53 8.60 -1.18 -19.41
N TYR A 54 7.33 -1.49 -19.64
CA TYR A 54 6.77 -2.78 -19.27
C TYR A 54 7.43 -3.94 -20.01
N ASP A 55 7.69 -3.80 -21.31
CA ASP A 55 8.43 -4.80 -22.09
C ASP A 55 9.85 -4.99 -21.58
N ARG A 56 10.53 -3.91 -21.18
CA ARG A 56 11.86 -3.97 -20.56
C ARG A 56 11.84 -4.74 -19.26
N LEU A 57 10.87 -4.49 -18.38
CA LEU A 57 10.72 -5.25 -17.13
C LEU A 57 10.43 -6.72 -17.41
N LEU A 58 9.54 -7.01 -18.36
CA LEU A 58 9.12 -8.37 -18.71
C LEU A 58 10.14 -9.14 -19.56
N ALA A 59 11.28 -8.54 -19.93
CA ALA A 59 12.37 -9.24 -20.61
C ALA A 59 13.05 -10.28 -19.69
N GLU A 60 13.07 -10.03 -18.37
CA GLU A 60 13.63 -10.94 -17.36
C GLU A 60 12.63 -11.17 -16.21
N PRO A 61 11.51 -11.89 -16.44
CA PRO A 61 10.45 -12.02 -15.45
C PRO A 61 10.87 -12.68 -14.13
N ALA A 62 11.94 -13.49 -14.14
CA ALA A 62 12.42 -14.16 -12.93
C ALA A 62 13.08 -13.21 -11.93
N ALA A 63 13.45 -12.00 -12.36
CA ALA A 63 14.04 -10.96 -11.51
C ALA A 63 13.00 -10.01 -10.90
N LEU A 64 11.72 -10.13 -11.28
CA LEU A 64 10.65 -9.27 -10.77
C LEU A 64 9.98 -9.86 -9.54
N ASP A 65 9.60 -8.98 -8.60
CA ASP A 65 8.82 -9.34 -7.43
C ASP A 65 7.41 -9.79 -7.82
N ASN A 66 6.76 -9.08 -8.76
CA ASN A 66 5.42 -9.44 -9.23
C ASN A 66 5.26 -9.32 -10.77
N PRO A 67 5.71 -10.33 -11.53
CA PRO A 67 5.58 -10.34 -12.99
C PRO A 67 4.14 -10.27 -13.48
N ALA A 68 3.17 -10.78 -12.71
CA ALA A 68 1.76 -10.75 -13.06
C ALA A 68 1.20 -9.32 -12.99
N LEU A 69 1.65 -8.52 -12.01
CA LEU A 69 1.25 -7.12 -11.88
C LEU A 69 1.78 -6.30 -13.06
N VAL A 70 3.04 -6.50 -13.45
CA VAL A 70 3.62 -5.80 -14.62
C VAL A 70 2.83 -6.14 -15.91
N ARG A 71 2.43 -7.40 -16.10
CA ARG A 71 1.56 -7.80 -17.23
C ARG A 71 0.19 -7.14 -17.16
N ALA A 72 -0.43 -7.10 -15.99
CA ALA A 72 -1.73 -6.46 -15.80
C ALA A 72 -1.69 -4.96 -16.14
N LEU A 73 -0.66 -4.25 -15.65
CA LEU A 73 -0.44 -2.82 -15.95
C LEU A 73 -0.19 -2.60 -17.44
N LYS A 74 0.66 -3.44 -18.07
CA LYS A 74 0.87 -3.40 -19.52
C LYS A 74 -0.44 -3.55 -20.29
N ALA A 75 -1.28 -4.52 -19.93
CA ALA A 75 -2.55 -4.76 -20.60
C ALA A 75 -3.50 -3.58 -20.47
N SER A 76 -3.62 -2.99 -19.28
CA SER A 76 -4.40 -1.78 -19.04
C SER A 76 -3.92 -0.63 -19.94
N ASN A 77 -2.61 -0.36 -19.96
CA ASN A 77 -2.02 0.67 -20.81
C ASN A 77 -2.24 0.43 -22.31
N LEU A 78 -2.12 -0.81 -22.79
CA LEU A 78 -2.34 -1.15 -24.20
C LEU A 78 -3.75 -0.85 -24.69
N TRP A 79 -4.74 -1.09 -23.83
CA TRP A 79 -6.14 -0.87 -24.18
C TRP A 79 -6.42 0.61 -24.44
N GLU A 80 -5.82 1.50 -23.64
CA GLU A 80 -5.97 2.96 -23.72
C GLU A 80 -5.53 3.59 -25.06
N TYR A 81 -4.71 2.90 -25.86
CA TYR A 81 -4.25 3.42 -27.17
C TYR A 81 -4.50 2.48 -28.35
N GLY A 82 -5.50 1.59 -28.25
CA GLY A 82 -6.03 0.83 -29.39
C GLY A 82 -5.38 -0.52 -29.65
N HIS A 83 -4.62 -1.06 -28.69
CA HIS A 83 -4.02 -2.40 -28.76
C HIS A 83 -4.85 -3.45 -28.02
N GLU A 84 -6.17 -3.35 -28.16
CA GLU A 84 -7.18 -4.14 -27.44
C GLU A 84 -7.01 -5.66 -27.57
N ALA A 85 -6.69 -6.17 -28.76
CA ALA A 85 -6.49 -7.60 -28.98
C ALA A 85 -5.29 -8.15 -28.19
N GLU A 86 -4.19 -7.38 -28.12
CA GLU A 86 -3.01 -7.74 -27.32
C GLU A 86 -3.32 -7.62 -25.83
N ALA A 87 -4.01 -6.56 -25.42
CA ALA A 87 -4.44 -6.37 -24.03
C ALA A 87 -5.29 -7.55 -23.54
N ARG A 88 -6.30 -7.99 -24.31
CA ARG A 88 -7.13 -9.16 -23.97
C ARG A 88 -6.32 -10.44 -23.85
N ALA A 89 -5.37 -10.68 -24.75
CA ALA A 89 -4.51 -11.86 -24.69
C ALA A 89 -3.64 -11.88 -23.42
N ILE A 90 -3.11 -10.71 -23.02
CA ILE A 90 -2.34 -10.58 -21.78
C ILE A 90 -3.24 -10.77 -20.55
N ILE A 91 -4.43 -10.18 -20.55
CA ILE A 91 -5.43 -10.34 -19.48
C ILE A 91 -5.77 -11.80 -19.24
N GLU A 92 -6.04 -12.56 -20.30
CA GLU A 92 -6.32 -13.99 -20.19
C GLU A 92 -5.10 -14.77 -19.65
N GLY A 93 -3.90 -14.38 -20.08
CA GLY A 93 -2.65 -14.92 -19.54
C GLY A 93 -2.47 -14.67 -18.04
N VAL A 94 -2.83 -13.47 -17.56
CA VAL A 94 -2.79 -13.13 -16.11
C VAL A 94 -3.79 -13.97 -15.34
N ARG A 95 -5.03 -14.11 -15.83
CA ARG A 95 -6.07 -14.94 -15.19
C ARG A 95 -5.65 -16.41 -15.12
N THR A 96 -5.17 -16.96 -16.23
CA THR A 96 -4.67 -18.33 -16.33
C THR A 96 -3.50 -18.59 -15.36
N ALA A 97 -2.62 -17.61 -15.16
CA ALA A 97 -1.52 -17.72 -14.20
C ALA A 97 -1.98 -17.76 -12.74
N SER A 98 -3.22 -17.36 -12.46
CA SER A 98 -3.85 -17.37 -11.13
C SER A 98 -2.97 -16.77 -10.03
N PRO A 99 -2.55 -15.49 -10.15
CA PRO A 99 -1.63 -14.88 -9.20
C PRO A 99 -2.21 -14.86 -7.79
N ARG A 100 -1.34 -15.07 -6.80
CA ARG A 100 -1.70 -15.04 -5.36
C ARG A 100 -1.69 -13.65 -4.76
N ASP A 101 -1.20 -12.68 -5.52
CA ASP A 101 -1.31 -11.27 -5.20
C ASP A 101 -2.66 -10.72 -5.73
N PRO A 102 -3.39 -9.89 -4.97
CA PRO A 102 -4.66 -9.32 -5.41
C PRO A 102 -4.53 -8.23 -6.49
N ALA A 103 -3.41 -7.50 -6.54
CA ALA A 103 -3.27 -6.33 -7.42
C ALA A 103 -3.39 -6.65 -8.93
N PRO A 104 -2.80 -7.74 -9.47
CA PRO A 104 -3.00 -8.12 -10.87
C PRO A 104 -4.48 -8.33 -11.22
N TRP A 105 -5.25 -8.97 -10.34
CA TRP A 105 -6.69 -9.21 -10.54
C TRP A 105 -7.48 -7.91 -10.57
N VAL A 106 -7.17 -6.99 -9.65
CA VAL A 106 -7.82 -5.66 -9.59
C VAL A 106 -7.54 -4.88 -10.87
N ILE A 107 -6.27 -4.75 -11.26
CA ILE A 107 -5.89 -3.98 -12.46
C ILE A 107 -6.55 -4.54 -13.72
N VAL A 108 -6.57 -5.86 -13.90
CA VAL A 108 -7.23 -6.49 -15.06
C VAL A 108 -8.74 -6.24 -15.04
N ALA A 109 -9.39 -6.42 -13.89
CA ALA A 109 -10.83 -6.25 -13.80
C ALA A 109 -11.27 -4.79 -13.98
N GLU A 110 -10.50 -3.83 -13.45
CA GLU A 110 -10.75 -2.40 -13.66
C GLU A 110 -10.47 -1.97 -15.11
N ALA A 111 -9.46 -2.54 -15.77
CA ALA A 111 -9.22 -2.30 -17.19
C ALA A 111 -10.40 -2.79 -18.05
N LEU A 112 -10.96 -3.96 -17.74
CA LEU A 112 -12.17 -4.48 -18.40
C LEU A 112 -13.38 -3.58 -18.12
N GLU A 113 -13.58 -3.19 -16.87
CA GLU A 113 -14.69 -2.30 -16.46
C GLU A 113 -14.63 -0.94 -17.19
N ALA A 114 -13.44 -0.31 -17.23
CA ALA A 114 -13.24 0.99 -17.89
C ALA A 114 -13.56 0.96 -19.40
N HIS A 115 -13.54 -0.24 -20.01
CA HIS A 115 -13.82 -0.46 -21.42
C HIS A 115 -15.16 -1.16 -21.68
N ASP A 116 -16.10 -1.06 -20.73
CA ASP A 116 -17.48 -1.55 -20.81
C ASP A 116 -17.62 -3.09 -20.95
N GLU A 117 -16.58 -3.84 -20.55
CA GLU A 117 -16.57 -5.31 -20.51
C GLU A 117 -17.05 -5.80 -19.13
N LEU A 118 -18.24 -5.38 -18.71
CA LEU A 118 -18.72 -5.53 -17.32
C LEU A 118 -18.86 -6.98 -16.88
N GLU A 119 -19.35 -7.87 -17.75
CA GLU A 119 -19.44 -9.30 -17.43
C GLU A 119 -18.05 -9.91 -17.19
N ALA A 120 -17.08 -9.62 -18.05
CA ALA A 120 -15.72 -10.11 -17.92
C ALA A 120 -15.01 -9.51 -16.69
N ALA A 121 -15.26 -8.24 -16.36
CA ALA A 121 -14.78 -7.59 -15.15
C ALA A 121 -15.35 -8.29 -13.89
N HIS A 122 -16.65 -8.56 -13.86
CA HIS A 122 -17.29 -9.26 -12.75
C HIS A 122 -16.75 -10.70 -12.58
N GLU A 123 -16.56 -11.43 -13.68
CA GLU A 123 -15.94 -12.76 -13.65
C GLU A 123 -14.52 -12.70 -13.09
N THR A 124 -13.70 -11.75 -13.54
CA THR A 124 -12.32 -11.57 -13.08
C THR A 124 -12.26 -11.24 -11.60
N PHE A 125 -13.05 -10.28 -11.13
CA PHE A 125 -13.14 -9.95 -9.70
C PHE A 125 -13.59 -11.16 -8.87
N THR A 126 -14.58 -11.91 -9.36
CA THR A 126 -15.12 -13.10 -8.69
C THR A 126 -14.08 -14.23 -8.62
N GLU A 127 -13.30 -14.41 -9.67
CA GLU A 127 -12.22 -15.40 -9.74
C GLU A 127 -11.10 -15.09 -8.75
N GLY A 128 -10.61 -13.83 -8.75
CA GLY A 128 -9.63 -13.37 -7.77
C GLY A 128 -10.13 -13.46 -6.33
N ALA A 129 -11.37 -13.04 -6.06
CA ALA A 129 -11.99 -13.19 -4.75
C ALA A 129 -12.10 -14.66 -4.33
N ARG A 130 -12.51 -15.57 -5.22
CA ARG A 130 -12.56 -17.00 -4.92
C ARG A 130 -11.18 -17.55 -4.57
N LEU A 131 -10.16 -17.17 -5.35
CA LEU A 131 -8.80 -17.66 -5.17
C LEU A 131 -8.18 -17.22 -3.84
N LEU A 132 -8.48 -15.99 -3.39
CA LEU A 132 -7.79 -15.33 -2.29
C LEU A 132 -8.61 -15.27 -0.99
N LEU A 133 -9.93 -15.40 -1.04
CA LEU A 133 -10.83 -15.15 0.10
C LEU A 133 -11.66 -16.36 0.53
N THR A 134 -11.64 -17.45 -0.23
CA THR A 134 -12.34 -18.68 0.19
C THR A 134 -11.71 -19.19 1.50
N ASP A 135 -12.55 -19.47 2.49
CA ASP A 135 -12.15 -19.92 3.83
C ASP A 135 -11.22 -18.95 4.58
N VAL A 136 -11.25 -17.66 4.24
CA VAL A 136 -10.51 -16.60 4.95
C VAL A 136 -11.48 -15.85 5.88
N PRO A 137 -11.45 -16.09 7.20
CA PRO A 137 -12.41 -15.50 8.13
C PRO A 137 -12.33 -13.96 8.22
N GLU A 138 -11.14 -13.41 7.98
CA GLU A 138 -10.89 -11.96 7.96
C GLU A 138 -10.04 -11.61 6.73
N PRO A 139 -10.64 -11.05 5.67
CA PRO A 139 -9.93 -10.66 4.46
C PRO A 139 -8.80 -9.65 4.72
N PRO A 140 -7.57 -9.91 4.25
CA PRO A 140 -6.45 -8.95 4.31
C PRO A 140 -6.83 -7.61 3.65
N ARG A 141 -6.28 -6.48 4.12
CA ARG A 141 -6.67 -5.17 3.58
C ARG A 141 -6.40 -5.06 2.08
N ALA A 142 -5.30 -5.65 1.62
CA ALA A 142 -4.91 -5.68 0.21
C ALA A 142 -5.95 -6.33 -0.73
N THR A 143 -6.83 -7.18 -0.19
CA THR A 143 -7.87 -7.87 -0.97
C THR A 143 -9.19 -7.10 -1.04
N ARG A 144 -9.39 -6.07 -0.21
CA ARG A 144 -10.62 -5.26 -0.18
C ARG A 144 -10.98 -4.65 -1.54
N PRO A 145 -10.03 -4.14 -2.36
CA PRO A 145 -10.35 -3.64 -3.68
C PRO A 145 -11.04 -4.66 -4.60
N LEU A 146 -10.79 -5.97 -4.43
CA LEU A 146 -11.50 -7.00 -5.19
C LEU A 146 -12.99 -7.02 -4.84
N LEU A 147 -13.32 -6.97 -3.55
CA LEU A 147 -14.71 -6.98 -3.08
C LEU A 147 -15.43 -5.69 -3.46
N ILE A 148 -14.76 -4.54 -3.31
CA ILE A 148 -15.31 -3.21 -3.65
C ILE A 148 -15.54 -3.08 -5.15
N GLY A 149 -14.55 -3.44 -5.98
CA GLY A 149 -14.68 -3.43 -7.44
C GLY A 149 -15.75 -4.41 -7.93
N ARG A 150 -15.82 -5.61 -7.34
CA ARG A 150 -16.90 -6.57 -7.61
C ARG A 150 -18.28 -6.00 -7.32
N HIS A 151 -18.46 -5.38 -6.16
CA HIS A 151 -19.72 -4.73 -5.80
C HIS A 151 -20.07 -3.67 -6.84
N ARG A 152 -19.11 -2.83 -7.25
CA ARG A 152 -19.32 -1.77 -8.26
C ARG A 152 -19.84 -2.34 -9.58
N VAL A 153 -19.15 -3.35 -10.14
CA VAL A 153 -19.54 -3.97 -11.42
C VAL A 153 -20.89 -4.67 -11.31
N ARG A 154 -21.18 -5.36 -10.19
CA ARG A 154 -22.50 -6.01 -9.97
C ARG A 154 -23.64 -5.01 -9.93
N ARG A 155 -23.42 -3.82 -9.33
CA ARG A 155 -24.40 -2.73 -9.35
C ARG A 155 -24.66 -2.24 -10.76
N MET A 156 -23.62 -2.08 -11.59
CA MET A 156 -23.75 -1.70 -13.00
C MET A 156 -24.51 -2.77 -13.82
N LEU A 157 -24.27 -4.06 -13.54
CA LEU A 157 -24.99 -5.19 -14.14
C LEU A 157 -26.43 -5.38 -13.61
N GLY A 158 -26.84 -4.63 -12.58
CA GLY A 158 -28.15 -4.79 -11.93
C GLY A 158 -28.31 -6.11 -11.17
N ALA A 159 -27.21 -6.77 -10.79
CA ALA A 159 -27.23 -8.00 -10.03
C ALA A 159 -27.63 -7.75 -8.56
N PRO A 160 -28.38 -8.67 -7.91
CA PRO A 160 -28.70 -8.56 -6.50
C PRO A 160 -27.46 -8.77 -5.62
N HIS A 161 -27.44 -8.20 -4.42
CA HIS A 161 -26.34 -8.40 -3.47
C HIS A 161 -26.21 -9.87 -3.06
N ASP A 162 -24.97 -10.32 -2.90
CA ASP A 162 -24.64 -11.59 -2.28
C ASP A 162 -23.80 -11.44 -1.01
N THR A 163 -23.28 -12.56 -0.50
CA THR A 163 -22.48 -12.62 0.72
C THR A 163 -21.18 -11.83 0.62
N TRP A 164 -20.58 -11.74 -0.56
CA TRP A 164 -19.35 -10.96 -0.76
C TRP A 164 -19.64 -9.47 -0.89
N ASP A 165 -20.79 -9.09 -1.45
CA ASP A 165 -21.24 -7.69 -1.45
C ASP A 165 -21.50 -7.21 -0.01
N THR A 166 -22.17 -8.05 0.80
CA THR A 166 -22.39 -7.78 2.24
C THR A 166 -21.07 -7.66 3.03
N LEU A 167 -20.08 -8.50 2.68
CA LEU A 167 -18.74 -8.44 3.26
C LEU A 167 -18.01 -7.15 2.85
N ALA A 168 -18.14 -6.73 1.59
CA ALA A 168 -17.59 -5.46 1.11
C ALA A 168 -18.13 -4.28 1.90
N ASP A 169 -19.46 -4.22 2.12
CA ASP A 169 -20.10 -3.19 2.94
C ASP A 169 -19.57 -3.14 4.37
N THR A 170 -19.34 -4.31 4.97
CA THR A 170 -18.81 -4.42 6.35
C THR A 170 -17.34 -3.94 6.44
N LEU A 171 -16.55 -4.17 5.40
CA LEU A 171 -15.13 -3.80 5.35
C LEU A 171 -14.90 -2.36 4.89
N HIS A 172 -15.92 -1.72 4.33
CA HIS A 172 -15.89 -0.34 3.89
C HIS A 172 -16.06 0.60 5.07
N SER A 173 -15.07 1.47 5.28
CA SER A 173 -14.99 2.35 6.46
C SER A 173 -15.31 3.80 6.17
N MET A 174 -15.67 4.15 4.92
CA MET A 174 -15.99 5.53 4.59
C MET A 174 -17.42 5.89 5.04
N PRO A 175 -17.71 7.18 5.29
CA PRO A 175 -19.05 7.60 5.73
C PRO A 175 -20.18 7.37 4.71
N VAL A 176 -19.84 7.23 3.43
CA VAL A 176 -20.79 6.99 2.32
C VAL A 176 -20.81 5.49 2.02
N SER A 177 -21.99 4.87 1.94
CA SER A 177 -22.12 3.43 1.68
C SER A 177 -21.64 3.06 0.27
N LEU A 178 -21.28 1.79 0.05
CA LEU A 178 -20.91 1.32 -1.30
C LEU A 178 -22.11 1.37 -2.25
N ASP A 179 -23.33 1.13 -1.77
CA ASP A 179 -24.55 1.30 -2.55
C ASP A 179 -24.71 2.71 -3.12
N GLU A 180 -24.42 3.71 -2.30
CA GLU A 180 -24.50 5.12 -2.67
C GLU A 180 -23.30 5.54 -3.55
N LEU A 181 -22.12 4.96 -3.31
CA LEU A 181 -20.93 5.19 -4.12
C LEU A 181 -21.07 4.60 -5.53
N HIS A 182 -21.64 3.41 -5.62
CA HIS A 182 -21.75 2.62 -6.84
C HIS A 182 -23.14 2.71 -7.48
N ASP A 183 -23.97 3.69 -7.10
CA ASP A 183 -25.25 3.94 -7.77
C ASP A 183 -25.00 4.45 -9.20
N PRO A 184 -25.39 3.72 -10.26
CA PRO A 184 -25.22 4.19 -11.64
C PRO A 184 -25.95 5.51 -11.91
N LYS A 185 -27.02 5.82 -11.16
CA LYS A 185 -27.75 7.09 -11.28
C LYS A 185 -26.97 8.28 -10.69
N ARG A 186 -26.07 8.03 -9.73
CA ARG A 186 -25.15 9.05 -9.22
C ARG A 186 -24.18 9.51 -10.30
N VAL A 187 -23.59 8.59 -11.05
CA VAL A 187 -22.71 8.92 -12.19
C VAL A 187 -23.45 9.77 -13.22
N TRP A 188 -24.75 9.51 -13.43
CA TRP A 188 -25.60 10.33 -14.31
C TRP A 188 -25.88 11.73 -13.73
N SER A 189 -26.01 11.90 -12.40
CA SER A 189 -26.23 13.23 -11.79
C SER A 189 -25.08 14.22 -12.03
N LEU A 190 -23.85 13.75 -12.27
CA LEU A 190 -22.71 14.59 -12.69
C LEU A 190 -22.84 15.12 -14.12
N GLY A 191 -23.70 14.52 -14.94
CA GLY A 191 -24.11 15.00 -16.26
C GLY A 191 -25.51 15.67 -16.28
N SER A 192 -26.09 15.96 -15.11
CA SER A 192 -27.38 16.63 -14.99
C SER A 192 -27.24 18.13 -15.25
N ASP A 193 -28.12 18.71 -16.06
CA ASP A 193 -28.22 20.16 -16.23
C ASP A 193 -28.94 20.86 -15.04
N ASN A 194 -29.37 20.10 -14.02
CA ASN A 194 -30.05 20.64 -12.84
C ASN A 194 -29.05 21.24 -11.83
N PRO A 195 -29.07 22.57 -11.59
CA PRO A 195 -28.11 23.22 -10.70
C PRO A 195 -28.18 22.75 -9.23
N ALA A 196 -29.35 22.29 -8.76
CA ALA A 196 -29.51 21.83 -7.38
C ALA A 196 -28.86 20.45 -7.15
N GLU A 197 -28.98 19.56 -8.14
CA GLU A 197 -28.34 18.23 -8.11
C GLU A 197 -26.82 18.37 -8.21
N LEU A 198 -26.32 19.22 -9.10
CA LEU A 198 -24.88 19.52 -9.22
C LEU A 198 -24.31 20.13 -7.93
N ALA A 199 -25.02 21.06 -7.28
CA ALA A 199 -24.55 21.70 -6.04
C ALA A 199 -24.49 20.71 -4.86
N ALA A 200 -25.48 19.81 -4.76
CA ALA A 200 -25.48 18.75 -3.77
C ALA A 200 -24.30 17.78 -3.99
N GLU A 201 -24.05 17.39 -5.25
CA GLU A 201 -22.96 16.50 -5.60
C GLU A 201 -21.59 17.14 -5.37
N ILE A 202 -21.39 18.41 -5.75
CA ILE A 202 -20.15 19.15 -5.46
C ILE A 202 -19.88 19.22 -3.96
N SER A 203 -20.91 19.47 -3.15
CA SER A 203 -20.77 19.57 -1.69
C SER A 203 -20.34 18.23 -1.08
N ARG A 204 -20.92 17.13 -1.57
CA ARG A 204 -20.55 15.79 -1.14
C ARG A 204 -19.14 15.39 -1.61
N LEU A 205 -18.81 15.60 -2.89
CA LEU A 205 -17.47 15.35 -3.43
C LEU A 205 -16.39 16.14 -2.66
N ARG A 206 -16.69 17.37 -2.24
CA ARG A 206 -15.77 18.15 -1.39
C ARG A 206 -15.57 17.52 0.00
N ALA A 207 -16.62 16.97 0.59
CA ALA A 207 -16.52 16.25 1.87
C ALA A 207 -15.73 14.95 1.72
N GLU A 208 -15.99 14.17 0.66
CA GLU A 208 -15.22 12.97 0.32
C GLU A 208 -13.74 13.29 0.06
N LEU A 209 -13.46 14.33 -0.73
CA LEU A 209 -12.10 14.80 -1.00
C LEU A 209 -11.42 15.30 0.27
N GLY A 210 -12.16 15.94 1.18
CA GLY A 210 -11.68 16.34 2.50
C GLY A 210 -11.24 15.14 3.34
N ALA A 211 -12.09 14.13 3.46
CA ALA A 211 -11.80 12.89 4.20
C ALA A 211 -10.66 12.09 3.56
N TYR A 212 -10.62 12.03 2.23
CA TYR A 212 -9.56 11.35 1.49
C TYR A 212 -8.23 12.09 1.59
N ARG A 213 -8.24 13.42 1.48
CA ARG A 213 -7.05 14.25 1.75
C ARG A 213 -6.59 14.10 3.17
N GLU A 214 -7.48 14.09 4.16
CA GLU A 214 -7.12 13.83 5.55
C GLU A 214 -6.50 12.44 5.74
N ALA A 215 -6.98 11.43 5.01
CA ALA A 215 -6.42 10.08 5.02
C ALA A 215 -5.05 9.98 4.30
N LEU A 216 -4.84 10.72 3.21
CA LEU A 216 -3.58 10.75 2.47
C LEU A 216 -2.55 11.72 3.06
N SER A 217 -2.99 12.82 3.66
CA SER A 217 -2.18 13.83 4.33
C SER A 217 -1.86 13.43 5.76
N ARG A 218 -2.13 12.18 6.15
CA ARG A 218 -1.67 11.64 7.41
C ARG A 218 -0.15 11.83 7.42
N PRO A 219 0.41 12.61 8.37
CA PRO A 219 1.85 12.68 8.52
C PRO A 219 2.38 11.26 8.67
N PHE A 220 3.63 11.05 8.22
CA PHE A 220 4.33 9.77 8.31
C PHE A 220 4.02 9.08 9.63
N PRO A 221 3.78 7.75 9.64
CA PRO A 221 3.39 7.06 10.84
C PRO A 221 4.35 7.41 11.97
N VAL A 222 3.82 7.59 13.19
CA VAL A 222 4.69 7.64 14.36
C VAL A 222 5.39 6.29 14.41
N ALA A 223 6.67 6.29 14.03
CA ALA A 223 7.42 5.10 13.70
C ALA A 223 8.48 4.83 14.77
N MET A 224 8.51 3.59 15.25
CA MET A 224 9.53 3.13 16.18
C MET A 224 10.70 2.51 15.41
N LEU A 225 11.93 2.83 15.82
CA LEU A 225 13.14 2.28 15.22
C LEU A 225 13.39 0.86 15.74
N HIS A 226 13.39 -0.10 14.83
CA HIS A 226 13.77 -1.49 15.07
C HIS A 226 15.19 -1.74 14.57
N TRP A 227 15.97 -2.45 15.39
CA TRP A 227 17.30 -2.92 15.06
C TRP A 227 17.29 -4.44 15.04
N PRO A 228 17.57 -5.09 13.89
CA PRO A 228 17.81 -6.52 13.83
C PRO A 228 18.93 -6.95 14.79
N ALA A 229 18.94 -8.21 15.23
CA ALA A 229 19.84 -8.66 16.28
C ALA A 229 21.34 -8.51 15.92
N ASP A 230 21.69 -8.79 14.67
CA ASP A 230 23.02 -8.61 14.10
C ASP A 230 23.41 -7.13 14.01
N GLU A 231 22.53 -6.31 13.47
CA GLU A 231 22.72 -4.85 13.35
C GLU A 231 22.83 -4.17 14.72
N LEU A 232 22.05 -4.60 15.71
CA LEU A 232 22.12 -4.07 17.07
C LEU A 232 23.46 -4.43 17.73
N ALA A 233 23.92 -5.68 17.53
CA ALA A 233 25.20 -6.13 18.05
C ALA A 233 26.36 -5.36 17.41
N GLU A 234 26.29 -5.10 16.11
CA GLU A 234 27.25 -4.26 15.39
C GLU A 234 27.22 -2.81 15.92
N LEU A 235 26.04 -2.21 16.06
CA LEU A 235 25.86 -0.83 16.52
C LEU A 235 26.51 -0.61 17.89
N VAL A 236 26.21 -1.47 18.86
CA VAL A 236 26.74 -1.34 20.23
C VAL A 236 28.23 -1.69 20.31
N THR A 237 28.73 -2.53 19.39
CA THR A 237 30.18 -2.81 19.29
C THR A 237 30.95 -1.62 18.73
N ALA A 238 30.41 -0.96 17.69
CA ALA A 238 31.01 0.20 17.06
C ALA A 238 30.87 1.47 17.93
N TYR A 239 29.76 1.60 18.66
CA TYR A 239 29.41 2.75 19.48
C TYR A 239 28.97 2.31 20.90
N PRO A 240 29.93 1.95 21.78
CA PRO A 240 29.63 1.43 23.12
C PRO A 240 28.78 2.35 23.99
N GLU A 241 28.80 3.67 23.74
CA GLU A 241 27.97 4.64 24.44
C GLU A 241 26.45 4.38 24.28
N LEU A 242 26.05 3.74 23.17
CA LEU A 242 24.65 3.39 22.91
C LEU A 242 24.18 2.15 23.69
N SER A 243 25.06 1.44 24.40
CA SER A 243 24.66 0.28 25.21
C SER A 243 23.71 0.63 26.35
N ALA A 244 23.71 1.90 26.79
CA ALA A 244 22.76 2.40 27.79
C ALA A 244 21.34 2.54 27.23
N GLU A 245 21.22 2.88 25.95
CA GLU A 245 19.93 2.97 25.24
C GLU A 245 19.43 1.58 24.80
N TYR A 246 20.36 0.70 24.46
CA TYR A 246 20.06 -0.67 24.01
C TYR A 246 20.78 -1.72 24.87
N PRO A 247 20.29 -2.03 26.08
CA PRO A 247 20.95 -3.00 26.96
C PRO A 247 20.90 -4.42 26.41
N SER A 248 19.80 -4.80 25.73
CA SER A 248 19.67 -6.08 25.03
C SER A 248 18.68 -6.00 23.87
N HIS A 249 18.79 -6.94 22.92
CA HIS A 249 17.84 -7.05 21.81
C HIS A 249 16.42 -7.38 22.29
N GLU A 250 16.27 -8.23 23.32
CA GLU A 250 14.94 -8.57 23.86
C GLU A 250 14.26 -7.36 24.53
N GLU A 251 15.01 -6.57 25.30
CA GLU A 251 14.49 -5.35 25.92
C GLU A 251 14.14 -4.28 24.87
N HIS A 252 14.94 -4.17 23.80
CA HIS A 252 14.65 -3.28 22.67
C HIS A 252 13.30 -3.62 22.03
N LEU A 253 13.07 -4.90 21.71
CA LEU A 253 11.81 -5.35 21.12
C LEU A 253 10.62 -5.11 22.07
N ALA A 254 10.77 -5.41 23.36
CA ALA A 254 9.72 -5.18 24.35
C ALA A 254 9.39 -3.69 24.53
N THR A 255 10.39 -2.82 24.44
CA THR A 255 10.24 -1.36 24.53
C THR A 255 9.46 -0.82 23.33
N ILE A 256 9.77 -1.28 22.12
CA ILE A 256 9.03 -0.92 20.91
C ILE A 256 7.55 -1.32 21.04
N GLU A 257 7.26 -2.57 21.39
CA GLU A 257 5.89 -3.07 21.50
C GLU A 257 5.08 -2.31 22.57
N THR A 258 5.70 -2.04 23.72
CA THR A 258 5.09 -1.28 24.81
C THR A 258 4.75 0.14 24.35
N ALA A 259 5.70 0.84 23.75
CA ALA A 259 5.50 2.20 23.25
C ALA A 259 4.40 2.27 22.19
N LEU A 260 4.36 1.31 21.26
CA LEU A 260 3.32 1.25 20.23
C LEU A 260 1.92 1.00 20.83
N ARG A 261 1.81 0.14 21.84
CA ARG A 261 0.54 -0.09 22.56
C ARG A 261 0.08 1.14 23.32
N GLU A 262 0.99 1.81 24.01
CA GLU A 262 0.68 3.06 24.72
C GLU A 262 0.18 4.13 23.76
N LEU A 263 0.90 4.35 22.65
CA LEU A 263 0.50 5.28 21.59
C LEU A 263 -0.89 4.93 21.02
N ALA A 264 -1.15 3.66 20.71
CA ALA A 264 -2.45 3.24 20.19
C ALA A 264 -3.57 3.43 21.22
N SER A 265 -3.32 3.10 22.50
CA SER A 265 -4.30 3.26 23.57
C SER A 265 -4.64 4.74 23.84
N SER A 266 -3.69 5.65 23.60
CA SER A 266 -3.90 7.10 23.67
C SER A 266 -4.68 7.68 22.48
N GLY A 267 -5.02 6.82 21.49
CA GLY A 267 -5.74 7.22 20.28
C GLY A 267 -4.83 7.75 19.17
N THR A 268 -3.50 7.55 19.26
CA THR A 268 -2.58 7.92 18.18
C THR A 268 -2.78 6.98 16.99
N PRO A 269 -3.25 7.49 15.83
CA PRO A 269 -3.46 6.66 14.66
C PRO A 269 -2.15 6.48 13.86
N ASN A 270 -2.12 5.49 12.96
CA ASN A 270 -1.02 5.25 12.01
C ASN A 270 0.34 5.06 12.70
N LEU A 271 0.46 3.95 13.42
CA LEU A 271 1.73 3.57 14.01
C LEU A 271 2.50 2.65 13.06
N GLY A 272 3.82 2.68 13.16
CA GLY A 272 4.66 1.83 12.34
C GLY A 272 5.99 1.49 12.97
N VAL A 273 6.70 0.59 12.31
CA VAL A 273 8.05 0.18 12.68
C VAL A 273 8.94 0.34 11.46
N VAL A 274 10.09 1.01 11.63
CA VAL A 274 11.12 1.13 10.60
C VAL A 274 12.33 0.32 11.02
N THR A 275 12.92 -0.41 10.08
CA THR A 275 14.12 -1.21 10.35
C THR A 275 15.36 -0.42 9.94
N GLY A 276 16.27 -0.19 10.88
CA GLY A 276 17.56 0.47 10.66
C GLY A 276 18.69 -0.52 10.37
N THR A 277 19.75 -0.03 9.73
CA THR A 277 21.03 -0.74 9.52
C THR A 277 22.16 0.21 9.90
N VAL A 278 23.25 -0.28 10.50
CA VAL A 278 24.39 0.54 10.95
C VAL A 278 24.94 1.41 9.81
N PRO A 279 25.21 0.88 8.59
CA PRO A 279 25.72 1.71 7.50
C PRO A 279 24.76 2.86 7.10
N SER A 280 23.45 2.59 7.08
CA SER A 280 22.46 3.63 6.78
C SER A 280 22.35 4.68 7.88
N TYR A 281 22.54 4.30 9.15
CA TYR A 281 22.51 5.23 10.27
C TYR A 281 23.77 6.09 10.33
N GLU A 282 24.94 5.50 10.08
CA GLU A 282 26.21 6.24 9.94
C GLU A 282 26.15 7.26 8.80
N ALA A 283 25.62 6.85 7.64
CA ALA A 283 25.42 7.76 6.52
C ALA A 283 24.45 8.91 6.87
N PHE A 284 23.41 8.62 7.66
CA PHE A 284 22.48 9.64 8.14
C PHE A 284 23.14 10.61 9.11
N ALA A 285 23.86 10.11 10.13
CA ALA A 285 24.59 10.94 11.09
C ALA A 285 25.62 11.85 10.39
N ALA A 286 26.36 11.30 9.41
CA ALA A 286 27.30 12.07 8.59
C ALA A 286 26.59 13.18 7.80
N SER A 287 25.40 12.91 7.25
CA SER A 287 24.61 13.90 6.51
C SER A 287 24.06 15.04 7.39
N GLU A 288 23.78 14.74 8.66
CA GLU A 288 23.36 15.72 9.67
C GLU A 288 24.56 16.45 10.32
N GLY A 289 25.80 16.08 9.98
CA GLY A 289 27.01 16.68 10.54
C GLY A 289 27.23 16.36 12.01
N THR A 290 26.73 15.21 12.46
CA THR A 290 26.73 14.75 13.86
C THR A 290 27.41 13.39 14.00
N THR A 291 27.51 12.85 15.22
CA THR A 291 28.09 11.53 15.49
C THR A 291 27.00 10.49 15.74
N PRO A 292 27.17 9.22 15.32
CA PRO A 292 26.23 8.14 15.62
C PRO A 292 25.98 7.89 17.12
N THR A 293 26.83 8.41 18.01
CA THR A 293 26.66 8.32 19.46
C THR A 293 25.65 9.32 20.05
N ASP A 294 25.19 10.30 19.27
CA ASP A 294 24.15 11.24 19.73
C ASP A 294 22.76 10.58 19.69
N THR A 295 22.24 10.25 20.86
CA THR A 295 20.95 9.55 21.01
C THR A 295 19.76 10.35 20.48
N THR A 296 19.89 11.68 20.33
CA THR A 296 18.81 12.51 19.75
C THR A 296 18.62 12.24 18.25
N LEU A 297 19.59 11.62 17.57
CA LEU A 297 19.50 11.24 16.15
C LEU A 297 18.62 10.01 15.92
N LEU A 298 18.51 9.09 16.88
CA LEU A 298 17.76 7.84 16.71
C LEU A 298 16.29 8.08 16.28
N PRO A 299 15.49 8.94 16.98
CA PRO A 299 14.13 9.25 16.54
C PRO A 299 14.10 10.07 15.23
N GLN A 300 15.11 10.88 14.95
CA GLN A 300 15.20 11.64 13.69
C GLN A 300 15.46 10.71 12.50
N TYR A 301 16.34 9.72 12.68
CA TYR A 301 16.61 8.67 11.72
C TYR A 301 15.37 7.82 11.46
N ALA A 302 14.64 7.43 12.51
CA ALA A 302 13.37 6.73 12.39
C ALA A 302 12.36 7.52 11.54
N THR A 303 12.26 8.83 11.81
CA THR A 303 11.42 9.76 11.05
C THR A 303 11.86 9.85 9.58
N ALA A 304 13.16 9.92 9.31
CA ALA A 304 13.70 9.96 7.96
C ALA A 304 13.43 8.66 7.17
N LEU A 305 13.51 7.49 7.82
CA LEU A 305 13.14 6.20 7.21
C LEU A 305 11.64 6.13 6.93
N ALA A 306 10.80 6.57 7.86
CA ALA A 306 9.36 6.63 7.65
C ALA A 306 9.01 7.60 6.50
N ALA A 307 9.70 8.74 6.41
CA ALA A 307 9.56 9.71 5.34
C ALA A 307 9.88 9.15 3.95
N ARG A 308 10.76 8.14 3.89
CA ARG A 308 11.13 7.41 2.68
C ARG A 308 10.22 6.21 2.39
N GLY A 309 9.13 6.03 3.14
CA GLY A 309 8.18 4.94 2.94
C GLY A 309 8.68 3.58 3.44
N ARG A 310 9.67 3.54 4.34
CA ARG A 310 10.24 2.29 4.86
C ARG A 310 9.52 1.74 6.09
N ALA A 311 8.45 2.39 6.53
CA ALA A 311 7.70 1.98 7.72
C ALA A 311 6.74 0.83 7.40
N VAL A 312 6.80 -0.24 8.20
CA VAL A 312 5.82 -1.32 8.23
C VAL A 312 4.70 -0.92 9.20
N THR A 313 3.45 -1.13 8.83
CA THR A 313 2.28 -0.78 9.66
C THR A 313 2.23 -1.60 10.94
N TRP A 314 1.89 -0.95 12.05
CA TRP A 314 1.60 -1.59 13.34
C TRP A 314 0.18 -1.21 13.83
N PRO A 315 -0.59 -2.15 14.41
CA PRO A 315 -0.27 -3.57 14.48
C PRO A 315 -0.28 -4.20 13.07
N PRO A 316 0.60 -5.20 12.81
CA PRO A 316 0.50 -6.00 11.59
C PRO A 316 -0.89 -6.61 11.45
N GLU A 317 -1.31 -6.87 10.21
CA GLU A 317 -2.58 -7.55 9.94
C GLU A 317 -2.65 -8.92 10.64
N ARG A 318 -3.87 -9.38 10.97
CA ARG A 318 -4.05 -10.70 11.60
C ARG A 318 -3.49 -11.79 10.67
N GLY A 319 -2.62 -12.64 11.19
CA GLY A 319 -1.94 -13.68 10.39
C GLY A 319 -0.65 -13.21 9.72
N ALA A 320 -0.35 -11.90 9.69
CA ALA A 320 0.92 -11.40 9.17
C ALA A 320 2.09 -11.76 10.09
N GLY A 321 3.29 -11.82 9.50
CA GLY A 321 4.54 -12.00 10.24
C GLY A 321 4.76 -10.89 11.26
N CYS A 322 5.41 -11.22 12.37
CA CYS A 322 5.75 -10.26 13.40
C CYS A 322 6.81 -9.27 12.88
N TRP A 323 6.63 -8.00 13.22
CA TRP A 323 7.52 -6.91 12.83
C TRP A 323 8.98 -7.07 13.33
N CYS A 324 9.23 -7.92 14.32
CA CYS A 324 10.55 -8.19 14.90
C CYS A 324 11.45 -9.10 14.04
N GLY A 325 10.97 -9.59 12.90
CA GLY A 325 11.76 -10.47 12.01
C GLY A 325 11.92 -11.92 12.50
N SER A 326 11.19 -12.34 13.54
CA SER A 326 11.27 -13.72 14.08
C SER A 326 10.71 -14.82 13.17
N GLY A 327 10.06 -14.45 12.06
CA GLY A 327 9.35 -15.38 11.17
C GLY A 327 8.05 -15.95 11.74
N ARG A 328 7.70 -15.65 13.01
CA ARG A 328 6.44 -16.04 13.65
C ARG A 328 5.32 -15.06 13.31
N VAL A 329 4.07 -15.50 13.38
CA VAL A 329 2.90 -14.62 13.23
C VAL A 329 2.84 -13.63 14.40
N TYR A 330 2.48 -12.37 14.13
CA TYR A 330 2.42 -11.30 15.13
C TYR A 330 1.60 -11.71 16.36
N GLY A 331 0.39 -12.24 16.17
CA GLY A 331 -0.51 -12.65 17.25
C GLY A 331 0.01 -13.77 18.16
N GLU A 332 1.03 -14.52 17.72
CA GLU A 332 1.69 -15.58 18.50
C GLU A 332 3.02 -15.12 19.12
N CYS A 333 3.49 -13.93 18.72
CA CYS A 333 4.74 -13.32 19.14
C CYS A 333 4.42 -12.09 20.00
N HIS A 334 4.79 -10.88 19.58
CA HIS A 334 4.55 -9.64 20.32
C HIS A 334 3.08 -9.22 20.39
N GLY A 335 2.23 -9.77 19.52
CA GLY A 335 0.78 -9.60 19.54
C GLY A 335 0.06 -10.50 20.56
N ALA A 336 0.76 -11.44 21.20
CA ALA A 336 0.17 -12.31 22.21
C ALA A 336 -0.25 -11.48 23.45
N MET A 337 -1.49 -11.65 23.88
CA MET A 337 -1.92 -11.08 25.17
C MET A 337 -1.13 -11.79 26.29
N PRO A 338 -0.55 -11.05 27.26
CA PRO A 338 0.03 -11.69 28.42
C PRO A 338 -1.04 -12.55 29.08
N SER A 339 -0.77 -13.84 29.23
CA SER A 339 -1.72 -14.77 29.85
C SER A 339 -2.03 -14.30 31.27
N ASP A 340 -3.30 -13.98 31.56
CA ASP A 340 -3.76 -13.86 32.93
C ASP A 340 -3.43 -15.17 33.67
N ALA A 341 -2.56 -15.07 34.67
CA ALA A 341 -2.27 -16.17 35.58
C ALA A 341 -3.59 -16.60 36.26
N PRO A 342 -3.84 -17.91 36.45
CA PRO A 342 -5.07 -18.35 37.11
C PRO A 342 -5.10 -17.80 38.54
N ALA A 343 -6.20 -17.14 38.88
CA ALA A 343 -6.52 -16.75 40.25
C ALA A 343 -6.39 -17.99 41.15
N GLY A 344 -5.30 -18.03 41.92
CA GLY A 344 -5.03 -19.08 42.89
C GLY A 344 -6.20 -19.17 43.87
N GLY A 345 -6.85 -20.33 43.90
CA GLY A 345 -7.88 -20.65 44.87
C GLY A 345 -7.32 -20.53 46.29
N ALA A 346 -8.05 -19.81 47.13
CA ALA A 346 -7.95 -19.96 48.58
C ALA A 346 -9.03 -20.96 49.02
N ALA A 347 -8.56 -22.00 49.69
CA ALA A 347 -9.35 -22.96 50.45
C ALA A 347 -10.01 -22.33 51.68
#